data_AF-A0A024SHC0-F1
#
_entry.id   AF-A0A024SHC0-F1
#
_cell.length_a   1.000
_cell.length_b   1.000
_cell.length_c   1.000
_cell.angle_alpha   90.00
_cell.angle_beta   90.00
_cell.angle_gamma   90.00
#
_symmetry.space_group_name_H-M   'P 1'
#
loop_
_entity.id
_entity.type
_entity.pdbx_description
1 polymer ?
#
loop_
_entity_poly.entity_id
_entity_poly.type
_entity_poly.pdbx_seq_one_letter_code
_entity_poly.pdbx_strand_id
1 'polypeptide(L)'
;AASVASVVNALGINCQGSGLCTGNKGALGNLLGQVKALDQSKTFSDGEQIACVESSVSIGNPSLCLFYQKTGRTFTVAQTVWYVQALIDHGCQACGSIPVDDGNNVDNGELTANMVAKFRRRDTGMVKVVRKAEGQTENVSKLSKRLGINCRGSSTCGVGGVANLPAGHIDDLKDVIAGQGDGVWGNGQQIGCVAHVTGRLCAFYQNVGDRTFTTQQTLMYLDWLTDHGCTVCGSVPTDDGNNVDNGELTVNYVA
;
A
#
# COMPACT_ATOMS: atom_id res chain seq x y z
N ALA A 1 -11.51 27.40 33.40
CA ALA A 1 -11.19 26.13 32.72
C ALA A 1 -10.55 26.48 31.38
N ALA A 2 -9.26 26.19 31.22
CA ALA A 2 -8.57 26.41 29.95
C ALA A 2 -8.78 25.17 29.07
N SER A 3 -9.53 25.35 27.99
CA SER A 3 -9.76 24.31 26.98
C SER A 3 -8.42 24.03 26.27
N VAL A 4 -7.82 22.88 26.54
CA VAL A 4 -6.71 22.36 25.74
C VAL A 4 -7.28 21.98 24.37
N ALA A 5 -7.15 22.90 23.41
CA ALA A 5 -7.38 22.59 22.01
C ALA A 5 -6.30 21.60 21.58
N SER A 6 -6.69 20.34 21.38
CA SER A 6 -5.89 19.34 20.68
C SER A 6 -5.64 19.85 19.27
N VAL A 7 -4.46 20.40 19.03
CA VAL A 7 -3.93 20.65 17.69
C VAL A 7 -3.73 19.29 17.02
N VAL A 8 -4.76 18.85 16.31
CA VAL A 8 -4.63 17.74 15.37
C VAL A 8 -3.64 18.23 14.33
N ASN A 9 -2.44 17.65 14.31
CA ASN A 9 -1.44 17.95 13.30
C ASN A 9 -2.02 17.48 11.96
N ALA A 10 -2.67 18.40 11.24
CA ALA A 10 -3.15 18.16 9.89
C ALA A 10 -1.96 17.70 9.05
N LEU A 11 -2.02 16.46 8.57
CA LEU A 11 -0.97 15.93 7.73
C LEU A 11 -1.06 16.64 6.38
N GLY A 12 -0.13 17.55 6.13
CA GLY A 12 -0.05 18.31 4.90
C GLY A 12 0.57 17.52 3.75
N ILE A 13 1.08 18.26 2.77
CA ILE A 13 1.91 17.68 1.72
C ILE A 13 3.04 16.82 2.33
N ASN A 14 3.22 15.63 1.80
CA ASN A 14 4.19 14.66 2.31
C ASN A 14 4.64 13.70 1.20
N CYS A 15 5.75 13.00 1.45
CA CYS A 15 6.29 11.99 0.53
C CYS A 15 6.06 10.56 1.04
N GLN A 16 5.00 10.35 1.82
CA GLN A 16 4.63 9.02 2.30
C GLN A 16 4.03 8.21 1.15
N GLY A 17 4.25 6.91 1.20
CA GLY A 17 3.78 5.97 0.19
C GLY A 17 4.23 4.56 0.55
N SER A 18 3.95 3.61 -0.34
CA SER A 18 4.41 2.23 -0.18
C SER A 18 5.93 2.15 -0.07
N GLY A 19 6.47 1.13 0.62
CA GLY A 19 7.90 0.81 0.59
C GLY A 19 8.50 0.66 -0.82
N LEU A 20 7.67 0.35 -1.84
CA LEU A 20 8.06 0.33 -3.26
C LEU A 20 8.46 1.70 -3.83
N CYS A 21 8.13 2.79 -3.17
CA CYS A 21 8.51 4.14 -3.59
C CYS A 21 10.03 4.36 -3.47
N THR A 22 10.69 3.59 -2.61
CA THR A 22 12.14 3.59 -2.43
C THR A 22 12.83 3.02 -3.67
N GLY A 23 13.68 3.82 -4.33
CA GLY A 23 14.44 3.42 -5.53
C GLY A 23 13.84 3.88 -6.87
N ASN A 24 12.61 4.39 -6.89
CA ASN A 24 11.96 4.92 -8.10
C ASN A 24 12.24 6.42 -8.33
N LYS A 25 13.50 6.84 -8.21
CA LYS A 25 13.88 8.26 -8.32
C LYS A 25 13.54 8.81 -9.71
N GLY A 26 12.75 9.89 -9.75
CA GLY A 26 12.37 10.57 -11.01
C GLY A 26 11.09 10.05 -11.66
N ALA A 27 10.45 9.03 -11.08
CA ALA A 27 9.19 8.49 -11.58
C ALA A 27 8.07 9.55 -11.57
N LEU A 28 8.04 10.44 -10.57
CA LEU A 28 7.09 11.57 -10.55
C LEU A 28 7.29 12.55 -11.71
N GLY A 29 8.54 12.79 -12.14
CA GLY A 29 8.82 13.63 -13.31
C GLY A 29 8.30 13.01 -14.61
N ASN A 30 8.46 11.70 -14.77
CA ASN A 30 7.89 10.97 -15.91
C ASN A 30 6.36 10.98 -15.89
N LEU A 31 5.78 10.80 -14.69
CA LEU A 31 4.34 10.84 -14.46
C LEU A 31 3.77 12.23 -14.81
N LEU A 32 4.43 13.31 -14.38
CA LEU A 32 4.08 14.67 -14.74
C LEU A 32 4.09 14.89 -16.27
N GLY A 33 5.10 14.35 -16.96
CA GLY A 33 5.17 14.39 -18.42
C GLY A 33 3.95 13.72 -19.07
N GLN A 34 3.53 12.56 -18.58
CA GLN A 34 2.33 11.88 -19.08
C GLN A 34 1.05 12.69 -18.83
N VAL A 35 0.89 13.26 -17.63
CA VAL A 35 -0.30 14.08 -17.29
C VAL A 35 -0.38 15.31 -18.19
N LYS A 36 0.75 15.98 -18.46
CA LYS A 36 0.82 17.12 -19.39
C LYS A 36 0.42 16.76 -20.82
N ALA A 37 0.59 15.52 -21.23
CA ALA A 37 0.22 15.02 -22.56
C ALA A 37 -1.25 14.58 -22.68
N LEU A 38 -2.03 14.60 -21.59
CA LEU A 38 -3.45 14.26 -21.63
C LEU A 38 -4.27 15.34 -22.32
N ASP A 39 -5.45 14.93 -22.82
CA ASP A 39 -6.47 15.85 -23.33
C ASP A 39 -6.90 16.81 -22.21
N GLN A 40 -6.68 18.11 -22.43
CA GLN A 40 -6.92 19.17 -21.45
C GLN A 40 -8.40 19.35 -21.09
N SER A 41 -9.32 18.78 -21.86
CA SER A 41 -10.76 18.78 -21.54
C SER A 41 -11.15 17.70 -20.52
N LYS A 42 -10.25 16.76 -20.20
CA LYS A 42 -10.52 15.70 -19.22
C LYS A 42 -10.62 16.23 -17.80
N THR A 43 -11.47 15.55 -17.05
CA THR A 43 -11.60 15.71 -15.60
C THR A 43 -11.49 14.35 -14.93
N PHE A 44 -10.99 14.34 -13.69
CA PHE A 44 -10.73 13.13 -12.92
C PHE A 44 -11.48 13.17 -11.61
N SER A 45 -12.07 12.03 -11.23
CA SER A 45 -12.79 11.85 -9.96
C SER A 45 -11.99 11.00 -8.97
N ASP A 46 -12.48 10.89 -7.75
CA ASP A 46 -11.91 10.00 -6.73
C ASP A 46 -11.78 8.55 -7.23
N GLY A 47 -10.62 7.94 -6.97
CA GLY A 47 -10.31 6.55 -7.30
C GLY A 47 -9.92 6.28 -8.76
N GLU A 48 -10.01 7.28 -9.64
CA GLU A 48 -9.59 7.16 -11.03
C GLU A 48 -8.05 7.23 -11.17
N GLN A 49 -7.45 6.26 -11.84
CA GLN A 49 -6.02 6.29 -12.19
C GLN A 49 -5.80 7.25 -13.37
N ILE A 50 -5.26 8.42 -13.08
CA ILE A 50 -5.04 9.51 -14.04
C ILE A 50 -3.91 9.18 -15.03
N ALA A 51 -2.78 8.77 -14.48
CA ALA A 51 -1.60 8.34 -15.22
C ALA A 51 -0.87 7.29 -14.40
N CYS A 52 -0.14 6.40 -15.07
CA CYS A 52 0.68 5.39 -14.41
C CYS A 52 2.00 5.21 -15.17
N VAL A 53 3.12 5.26 -14.46
CA VAL A 53 4.43 4.91 -15.00
C VAL A 53 4.86 3.56 -14.45
N GLU A 54 5.40 2.70 -15.31
CA GLU A 54 5.93 1.41 -14.90
C GLU A 54 7.14 1.61 -13.98
N SER A 55 7.22 0.82 -12.92
CA SER A 55 8.39 0.81 -12.04
C SER A 55 9.46 -0.12 -12.59
N SER A 56 10.72 0.18 -12.26
CA SER A 56 11.86 -0.69 -12.52
C SER A 56 11.88 -1.97 -11.66
N VAL A 57 10.92 -2.13 -10.73
CA VAL A 57 10.77 -3.33 -9.89
C VAL A 57 10.10 -4.46 -10.70
N SER A 58 10.85 -5.53 -10.96
CA SER A 58 10.47 -6.58 -11.93
C SER A 58 9.41 -7.60 -11.48
N ILE A 59 9.03 -7.65 -10.20
CA ILE A 59 8.05 -8.62 -9.70
C ILE A 59 6.68 -7.94 -9.53
N GLY A 60 5.66 -8.47 -10.21
CA GLY A 60 4.28 -7.96 -10.17
C GLY A 60 3.99 -6.74 -11.06
N ASN A 61 5.00 -6.24 -11.80
CA ASN A 61 4.92 -5.03 -12.65
C ASN A 61 4.17 -3.87 -11.99
N PRO A 62 4.56 -3.44 -10.76
CA PRO A 62 3.89 -2.35 -10.11
C PRO A 62 4.09 -1.07 -10.93
N SER A 63 3.04 -0.28 -11.03
CA SER A 63 3.08 1.03 -11.66
C SER A 63 2.89 2.10 -10.60
N LEU A 64 3.71 3.14 -10.63
CA LEU A 64 3.42 4.35 -9.88
C LEU A 64 2.23 5.02 -10.55
N CYS A 65 1.10 5.10 -9.86
CA CYS A 65 -0.12 5.70 -10.38
C CYS A 65 -0.51 6.95 -9.60
N LEU A 66 -1.13 7.87 -10.31
CA LEU A 66 -1.69 9.11 -9.77
C LEU A 66 -3.21 9.00 -9.69
N PHE A 67 -3.81 9.37 -8.55
CA PHE A 67 -5.26 9.36 -8.38
C PHE A 67 -5.70 10.34 -7.28
N TYR A 68 -6.92 10.86 -7.40
CA TYR A 68 -7.56 11.64 -6.35
C TYR A 68 -8.26 10.72 -5.35
N GLN A 69 -8.34 11.15 -4.09
CA GLN A 69 -9.14 10.48 -3.08
C GLN A 69 -9.67 11.44 -2.02
N LYS A 70 -10.80 11.08 -1.41
CA LYS A 70 -11.47 11.83 -0.33
C LYS A 70 -11.91 13.25 -0.74
N THR A 71 -12.05 13.54 -2.03
CA THR A 71 -12.33 14.90 -2.50
C THR A 71 -13.81 15.15 -2.78
N GLY A 72 -14.56 14.11 -3.14
CA GLY A 72 -15.98 14.23 -3.52
C GLY A 72 -16.25 15.12 -4.74
N ARG A 73 -15.22 15.49 -5.52
CA ARG A 73 -15.33 16.39 -6.68
C ARG A 73 -14.40 15.97 -7.81
N THR A 74 -14.43 16.71 -8.92
CA THR A 74 -13.60 16.45 -10.10
C THR A 74 -12.54 17.51 -10.31
N PHE A 75 -11.40 17.12 -10.88
CA PHE A 75 -10.28 18.02 -11.16
C PHE A 75 -9.87 17.96 -12.62
N THR A 76 -9.48 19.11 -13.16
CA THR A 76 -8.97 19.23 -14.54
C THR A 76 -7.54 18.72 -14.64
N VAL A 77 -7.09 18.45 -15.88
CA VAL A 77 -5.68 18.16 -16.16
C VAL A 77 -4.76 19.29 -15.67
N ALA A 78 -5.12 20.55 -15.90
CA ALA A 78 -4.32 21.69 -15.48
C ALA A 78 -4.11 21.76 -13.96
N GLN A 79 -5.17 21.52 -13.18
CA GLN A 79 -5.07 21.42 -11.71
C GLN A 79 -4.18 20.23 -11.31
N THR A 80 -4.37 19.07 -11.96
CA THR A 80 -3.57 17.88 -11.68
C THR A 80 -2.08 18.14 -11.93
N VAL A 81 -1.72 18.79 -13.04
CA VAL A 81 -0.33 19.19 -13.34
C VAL A 81 0.26 20.04 -12.23
N TRP A 82 -0.51 21.00 -11.71
CA TRP A 82 -0.06 21.87 -10.62
C TRP A 82 0.24 21.07 -9.35
N TYR A 83 -0.68 20.19 -8.94
CA TYR A 83 -0.50 19.38 -7.72
C TYR A 83 0.69 18.40 -7.84
N VAL A 84 0.89 17.77 -8.99
CA VAL A 84 2.06 16.90 -9.22
C VAL A 84 3.36 17.69 -9.19
N GLN A 85 3.38 18.89 -9.78
CA GLN A 85 4.55 19.77 -9.69
C GLN A 85 4.84 20.17 -8.24
N ALA A 86 3.81 20.48 -7.45
CA ALA A 86 3.98 20.80 -6.04
C ALA A 86 4.55 19.63 -5.22
N LEU A 87 4.19 18.37 -5.53
CA LEU A 87 4.84 17.19 -4.95
C LEU A 87 6.34 17.10 -5.28
N ILE A 88 6.71 17.40 -6.52
CA ILE A 88 8.11 17.41 -6.97
C ILE A 88 8.88 18.54 -6.28
N ASP A 89 8.28 19.74 -6.21
CA ASP A 89 8.89 20.93 -5.60
C ASP A 89 9.06 20.75 -4.08
N HIS A 90 8.18 19.95 -3.45
CA HIS A 90 8.31 19.52 -2.05
C HIS A 90 9.42 18.47 -1.83
N GLY A 91 10.02 17.94 -2.90
CA GLY A 91 11.14 17.00 -2.85
C GLY A 91 10.73 15.53 -2.94
N CYS A 92 9.47 15.22 -3.22
CA CYS A 92 9.03 13.85 -3.40
C CYS A 92 9.57 13.29 -4.73
N GLN A 93 10.28 12.17 -4.67
CA GLN A 93 10.95 11.60 -5.84
C GLN A 93 10.13 10.52 -6.58
N ALA A 94 9.20 9.88 -5.87
CA ALA A 94 8.39 8.78 -6.39
C ALA A 94 6.95 8.81 -5.87
N CYS A 95 6.75 8.91 -4.57
CA CYS A 95 5.43 8.89 -3.97
C CYS A 95 5.20 10.07 -3.04
N GLY A 96 3.94 10.35 -2.80
CA GLY A 96 3.51 11.40 -1.90
C GLY A 96 2.06 11.75 -2.08
N SER A 97 1.56 12.51 -1.12
CA SER A 97 0.21 13.05 -1.11
C SER A 97 0.26 14.55 -0.92
N ILE A 98 -0.62 15.27 -1.63
CA ILE A 98 -0.82 16.71 -1.47
C ILE A 98 -2.30 17.00 -1.22
N PRO A 99 -2.65 17.75 -0.17
CA PRO A 99 -4.03 18.14 0.07
C PRO A 99 -4.54 19.06 -1.04
N VAL A 100 -5.79 18.85 -1.45
CA VAL A 100 -6.43 19.64 -2.51
C VAL A 100 -7.37 20.72 -1.98
N ASP A 101 -7.63 20.70 -0.67
CA ASP A 101 -8.48 21.64 0.05
C ASP A 101 -7.68 22.51 1.01
N ASP A 102 -8.27 23.65 1.34
CA ASP A 102 -7.73 24.59 2.32
C ASP A 102 -7.61 23.93 3.70
N GLY A 103 -6.59 24.34 4.47
CA GLY A 103 -6.30 23.78 5.79
C GLY A 103 -5.21 22.70 5.79
N ASN A 104 -4.60 22.41 4.64
CA ASN A 104 -3.39 21.57 4.51
C ASN A 104 -3.53 20.21 5.23
N ASN A 105 -4.67 19.53 5.03
CA ASN A 105 -4.95 18.22 5.62
C ASN A 105 -5.37 17.23 4.53
N VAL A 106 -4.58 16.18 4.31
CA VAL A 106 -4.87 15.15 3.31
C VAL A 106 -6.14 14.35 3.62
N ASP A 107 -6.60 14.33 4.87
CA ASP A 107 -7.85 13.66 5.24
C ASP A 107 -9.12 14.35 4.71
N ASN A 108 -9.01 15.61 4.29
CA ASN A 108 -10.11 16.35 3.70
C ASN A 108 -10.19 16.20 2.17
N GLY A 109 -9.17 15.60 1.55
CA GLY A 109 -9.05 15.48 0.11
C GLY A 109 -7.61 15.59 -0.33
N GLU A 110 -7.15 14.68 -1.18
CA GLU A 110 -5.76 14.63 -1.61
C GLU A 110 -5.59 14.10 -3.04
N LEU A 111 -4.51 14.55 -3.69
CA LEU A 111 -3.93 13.87 -4.84
C LEU A 111 -2.80 12.99 -4.33
N THR A 112 -2.85 11.70 -4.64
CA THR A 112 -1.87 10.72 -4.21
C THR A 112 -1.14 10.13 -5.40
N ALA A 113 0.20 10.11 -5.32
CA ALA A 113 1.06 9.29 -6.14
C ALA A 113 1.55 8.10 -5.31
N ASN A 114 1.11 6.89 -5.66
CA ASN A 114 1.51 5.67 -4.94
C ASN A 114 1.66 4.48 -5.89
N MET A 115 2.38 3.47 -5.43
CA MET A 115 2.64 2.25 -6.18
C MET A 115 1.42 1.33 -6.17
N VAL A 116 0.95 0.96 -7.36
CA VAL A 116 -0.17 0.06 -7.57
C VAL A 116 0.31 -1.16 -8.35
N ALA A 117 0.15 -2.36 -7.78
CA ALA A 117 0.41 -3.60 -8.49
C ALA A 117 -0.63 -3.81 -9.61
N LYS A 118 -0.22 -3.69 -10.87
CA LYS A 118 -1.07 -4.06 -12.02
C LYS A 118 -0.94 -5.55 -12.26
N PHE A 119 -1.72 -6.33 -11.54
CA PHE A 119 -1.97 -7.71 -11.93
C PHE A 119 -2.66 -7.68 -13.30
N ARG A 120 -1.92 -7.94 -14.38
CA ARG A 120 -2.54 -8.16 -15.69
C ARG A 120 -3.40 -9.40 -15.54
N ARG A 121 -4.73 -9.20 -15.43
CA ARG A 121 -5.69 -10.24 -15.77
C ARG A 121 -5.37 -10.66 -17.19
N ARG A 122 -4.71 -11.81 -17.34
CA ARG A 122 -4.69 -12.51 -18.61
C ARG A 122 -6.13 -12.88 -18.86
N ASP A 123 -6.75 -12.13 -19.76
CA ASP A 123 -8.04 -12.41 -20.36
C ASP A 123 -7.98 -13.84 -20.94
N THR A 124 -8.35 -14.81 -20.11
CA THR A 124 -8.64 -16.17 -20.52
C THR A 124 -10.15 -16.24 -20.43
N GLY A 125 -10.77 -16.10 -21.59
CA GLY A 125 -12.21 -15.93 -21.74
C GLY A 125 -13.00 -16.93 -20.90
N MET A 126 -13.70 -16.40 -19.91
CA MET A 126 -14.91 -17.00 -19.36
C MET A 126 -15.98 -15.92 -19.25
N VAL A 127 -16.45 -15.48 -20.41
CA VAL A 127 -17.85 -15.07 -20.53
C VAL A 127 -18.68 -16.33 -20.33
N LYS A 128 -19.25 -16.50 -19.13
CA LYS A 128 -20.47 -17.29 -18.99
C LYS A 128 -21.39 -16.68 -17.93
N VAL A 129 -22.17 -15.72 -18.43
CA VAL A 129 -23.62 -15.55 -18.19
C VAL A 129 -24.10 -15.92 -16.78
N VAL A 130 -24.36 -14.90 -15.96
CA VAL A 130 -25.50 -14.97 -15.04
C VAL A 130 -26.41 -13.78 -15.36
N ARG A 131 -27.57 -14.11 -15.93
CA ARG A 131 -28.65 -13.17 -16.21
C ARG A 131 -29.45 -12.92 -14.93
N LYS A 132 -29.55 -11.64 -14.57
CA LYS A 132 -30.72 -10.84 -14.14
C LYS A 132 -31.51 -11.25 -12.87
N ALA A 133 -31.46 -10.37 -11.86
CA ALA A 133 -32.60 -9.80 -11.11
C ALA A 133 -32.07 -8.58 -10.32
N GLU A 134 -32.19 -7.37 -10.87
CA GLU A 134 -33.13 -6.32 -10.40
C GLU A 134 -32.87 -5.79 -8.98
N GLY A 135 -32.31 -4.57 -8.93
CA GLY A 135 -32.59 -3.59 -7.87
C GLY A 135 -31.74 -3.64 -6.61
N GLN A 136 -30.49 -3.15 -6.66
CA GLN A 136 -29.88 -2.30 -5.63
C GLN A 136 -28.47 -1.87 -6.06
N THR A 137 -28.27 -0.56 -6.22
CA THR A 137 -26.98 0.09 -6.43
C THR A 137 -26.22 0.07 -5.11
N GLU A 138 -25.58 -1.06 -4.80
CA GLU A 138 -24.67 -1.19 -3.67
C GLU A 138 -23.28 -0.73 -4.11
N ASN A 139 -22.76 0.27 -3.40
CA ASN A 139 -21.40 0.74 -3.49
C ASN A 139 -20.42 -0.44 -3.58
N VAL A 140 -19.66 -0.52 -4.67
CA VAL A 140 -18.43 -1.34 -4.75
C VAL A 140 -17.35 -0.65 -3.89
N SER A 141 -17.68 -0.52 -2.61
CA SER A 141 -16.93 0.18 -1.57
C SER A 141 -15.73 -0.67 -1.22
N LYS A 142 -14.55 -0.29 -1.71
CA LYS A 142 -13.24 -0.62 -1.12
C LYS A 142 -12.90 -2.12 -0.96
N LEU A 143 -13.58 -3.03 -1.67
CA LEU A 143 -13.58 -4.46 -1.36
C LEU A 143 -13.35 -5.41 -2.55
N SER A 144 -12.41 -5.11 -3.45
CA SER A 144 -11.42 -6.17 -3.72
C SER A 144 -10.36 -6.07 -2.64
N LYS A 145 -10.78 -6.31 -1.38
CA LYS A 145 -9.89 -6.86 -0.36
C LYS A 145 -9.18 -8.01 -1.04
N ARG A 146 -7.89 -7.85 -1.28
CA ARG A 146 -6.96 -8.85 -1.84
C ARG A 146 -7.39 -10.23 -1.32
N LEU A 147 -8.03 -11.06 -2.14
CA LEU A 147 -8.87 -12.19 -1.73
C LEU A 147 -8.15 -13.27 -0.86
N GLY A 148 -6.84 -13.11 -0.59
CA GLY A 148 -6.03 -13.99 0.27
C GLY A 148 -5.31 -13.29 1.42
N ILE A 149 -5.31 -11.94 1.51
CA ILE A 149 -4.78 -11.28 2.70
C ILE A 149 -5.70 -11.54 3.88
N ASN A 150 -5.11 -11.91 5.00
CA ASN A 150 -5.83 -12.16 6.23
C ASN A 150 -4.97 -11.78 7.44
N CYS A 151 -5.61 -11.50 8.58
CA CYS A 151 -4.92 -11.22 9.84
C CYS A 151 -4.91 -12.46 10.76
N ARG A 152 -4.84 -13.67 10.18
CA ARG A 152 -4.79 -14.90 10.96
C ARG A 152 -3.36 -15.14 11.43
N GLY A 153 -3.25 -15.82 12.56
CA GLY A 153 -1.98 -16.16 13.17
C GLY A 153 -2.22 -16.99 14.43
N SER A 154 -1.16 -17.21 15.19
CA SER A 154 -1.24 -17.82 16.51
C SER A 154 -2.20 -17.05 17.42
N SER A 155 -2.85 -17.76 18.35
CA SER A 155 -3.58 -17.10 19.45
C SER A 155 -2.68 -16.17 20.27
N THR A 156 -1.36 -16.41 20.25
CA THR A 156 -0.38 -15.55 20.92
C THR A 156 -0.26 -14.16 20.27
N CYS A 157 -0.69 -13.99 19.02
CA CYS A 157 -0.70 -12.68 18.36
C CYS A 157 -1.67 -11.69 19.02
N GLY A 158 -2.65 -12.16 19.79
CA GLY A 158 -3.64 -11.31 20.47
C GLY A 158 -3.36 -11.07 21.96
N VAL A 159 -2.34 -11.70 22.54
CA VAL A 159 -2.07 -11.62 23.99
C VAL A 159 -0.99 -10.59 24.34
N GLY A 160 -0.45 -9.90 23.34
CA GLY A 160 0.50 -8.80 23.48
C GLY A 160 -0.13 -7.48 23.93
N GLY A 161 0.63 -6.63 24.64
CA GLY A 161 0.17 -5.28 25.03
C GLY A 161 -0.60 -5.19 26.35
N VAL A 162 -0.88 -6.32 27.01
CA VAL A 162 -1.41 -6.33 28.38
C VAL A 162 -0.28 -6.06 29.36
N ALA A 163 -0.49 -5.14 30.32
CA ALA A 163 0.49 -4.78 31.36
C ALA A 163 1.86 -4.30 30.83
N ASN A 164 1.88 -3.51 29.75
CA ASN A 164 3.09 -2.97 29.10
C ASN A 164 4.06 -4.04 28.53
N LEU A 165 3.58 -5.25 28.29
CA LEU A 165 4.40 -6.29 27.66
C LEU A 165 4.46 -6.07 26.14
N PRO A 166 5.61 -6.37 25.48
CA PRO A 166 5.79 -6.12 24.04
C PRO A 166 4.73 -6.84 23.21
N ALA A 167 3.90 -6.07 22.51
CA ALA A 167 2.85 -6.61 21.67
C ALA A 167 3.37 -7.09 20.31
N GLY A 168 4.55 -6.61 19.89
CA GLY A 168 5.11 -6.82 18.57
C GLY A 168 4.18 -6.29 17.50
N HIS A 169 4.43 -5.12 16.94
CA HIS A 169 3.64 -4.64 15.82
C HIS A 169 4.31 -4.95 14.49
N ILE A 170 3.48 -5.12 13.46
CA ILE A 170 3.97 -5.25 12.08
C ILE A 170 4.78 -4.00 11.68
N ASP A 171 4.42 -2.82 12.19
CA ASP A 171 5.20 -1.58 11.97
C ASP A 171 6.58 -1.61 12.64
N ASP A 172 6.70 -2.11 13.88
CA ASP A 172 8.01 -2.30 14.53
C ASP A 172 8.89 -3.25 13.69
N LEU A 173 8.27 -4.28 13.13
CA LEU A 173 8.94 -5.26 12.30
C LEU A 173 9.41 -4.67 10.96
N LYS A 174 8.63 -3.76 10.36
CA LYS A 174 9.01 -2.99 9.18
C LYS A 174 10.24 -2.13 9.45
N ASP A 175 10.27 -1.43 10.59
CA ASP A 175 11.41 -0.59 10.98
C ASP A 175 12.69 -1.41 11.18
N VAL A 176 12.58 -2.58 11.84
CA VAL A 176 13.72 -3.49 12.02
C VAL A 176 14.25 -3.98 10.67
N ILE A 177 13.38 -4.45 9.78
CA ILE A 177 13.78 -4.98 8.46
C ILE A 177 14.38 -3.86 7.59
N ALA A 178 13.80 -2.67 7.61
CA ALA A 178 14.34 -1.51 6.89
C ALA A 178 15.72 -1.09 7.42
N GLY A 179 15.94 -1.18 8.74
CA GLY A 179 17.21 -0.86 9.39
C GLY A 179 18.33 -1.88 9.16
N GLN A 180 18.01 -3.11 8.72
CA GLN A 180 19.00 -4.16 8.42
C GLN A 180 19.72 -3.97 7.08
N GLY A 181 19.18 -3.16 6.17
CA GLY A 181 19.71 -2.94 4.82
C GLY A 181 19.18 -3.94 3.79
N ASP A 182 19.85 -4.02 2.64
CA ASP A 182 19.43 -4.89 1.53
C ASP A 182 19.69 -6.38 1.85
N GLY A 183 18.65 -7.19 1.71
CA GLY A 183 18.65 -8.63 1.91
C GLY A 183 17.80 -9.34 0.86
N VAL A 184 17.96 -10.66 0.77
CA VAL A 184 17.24 -11.54 -0.15
C VAL A 184 16.86 -12.81 0.60
N TRP A 185 15.56 -13.14 0.64
CA TRP A 185 15.04 -14.28 1.40
C TRP A 185 14.20 -15.21 0.53
N GLY A 186 14.39 -16.51 0.74
CA GLY A 186 13.61 -17.57 0.10
C GLY A 186 12.70 -18.30 1.07
N ASN A 187 12.17 -19.45 0.63
CA ASN A 187 11.23 -20.25 1.39
C ASN A 187 11.77 -20.70 2.76
N GLY A 188 10.98 -20.49 3.81
CA GLY A 188 11.28 -20.90 5.19
C GLY A 188 12.30 -20.03 5.93
N GLN A 189 12.86 -18.98 5.29
CA GLN A 189 13.80 -18.10 5.96
C GLN A 189 13.09 -17.02 6.78
N GLN A 190 13.56 -16.83 8.02
CA GLN A 190 13.16 -15.69 8.85
C GLN A 190 13.85 -14.43 8.34
N ILE A 191 13.05 -13.39 8.11
CA ILE A 191 13.49 -12.14 7.51
C ILE A 191 13.92 -11.17 8.60
N GLY A 192 13.02 -10.94 9.55
CA GLY A 192 13.25 -10.13 10.75
C GLY A 192 12.30 -10.58 11.84
N CYS A 193 12.64 -10.24 13.09
CA CYS A 193 11.84 -10.55 14.25
C CYS A 193 11.85 -9.39 15.24
N VAL A 194 10.70 -9.13 15.88
CA VAL A 194 10.56 -8.21 17.00
C VAL A 194 10.17 -8.96 18.27
N ALA A 195 10.51 -8.40 19.43
CA ALA A 195 10.19 -9.01 20.71
C ALA A 195 8.67 -9.05 20.93
N HIS A 196 8.19 -10.18 21.44
CA HIS A 196 6.80 -10.39 21.84
C HIS A 196 6.77 -10.97 23.27
N VAL A 197 5.64 -10.84 23.97
CA VAL A 197 5.50 -11.15 25.42
C VAL A 197 6.13 -12.45 25.91
N THR A 198 6.13 -13.51 25.11
CA THR A 198 6.71 -14.82 25.45
C THR A 198 7.61 -15.38 24.36
N GLY A 199 8.10 -14.55 23.44
CA GLY A 199 8.85 -15.04 22.28
C GLY A 199 9.11 -13.92 21.29
N ARG A 200 8.94 -14.20 19.99
CA ARG A 200 9.17 -13.22 18.94
C ARG A 200 8.02 -13.22 17.94
N LEU A 201 7.77 -12.07 17.36
CA LEU A 201 6.96 -11.94 16.17
C LEU A 201 7.90 -11.86 14.98
N CYS A 202 7.80 -12.79 14.03
CA CYS A 202 8.73 -12.89 12.92
C CYS A 202 8.00 -12.85 11.57
N ALA A 203 8.65 -12.26 10.58
CA ALA A 203 8.25 -12.36 9.17
C ALA A 203 9.05 -13.47 8.47
N PHE A 204 8.39 -14.29 7.67
CA PHE A 204 9.02 -15.33 6.86
C PHE A 204 8.16 -15.67 5.63
N TYR A 205 8.84 -16.11 4.56
CA TYR A 205 8.16 -16.61 3.36
C TYR A 205 7.84 -18.10 3.50
N GLN A 206 6.66 -18.50 3.06
CA GLN A 206 6.24 -19.89 3.02
C GLN A 206 5.52 -20.21 1.71
N ASN A 207 5.59 -21.47 1.28
CA ASN A 207 5.05 -21.97 0.02
C ASN A 207 5.62 -21.26 -1.23
N VAL A 208 6.78 -20.59 -1.14
CA VAL A 208 7.30 -19.79 -2.26
C VAL A 208 8.18 -20.54 -3.26
N GLY A 209 8.51 -21.81 -2.98
CA GLY A 209 9.42 -22.60 -3.83
C GLY A 209 10.83 -22.00 -3.89
N ASP A 210 11.43 -21.95 -5.08
CA ASP A 210 12.78 -21.40 -5.31
C ASP A 210 12.79 -19.86 -5.47
N ARG A 211 11.63 -19.20 -5.31
CA ARG A 211 11.54 -17.74 -5.41
C ARG A 211 12.25 -17.08 -4.24
N THR A 212 12.83 -15.93 -4.53
CA THR A 212 13.47 -15.08 -3.54
C THR A 212 12.92 -13.67 -3.61
N PHE A 213 12.95 -12.99 -2.46
CA PHE A 213 12.36 -11.66 -2.29
C PHE A 213 13.33 -10.73 -1.61
N THR A 214 13.39 -9.47 -2.06
CA THR A 214 14.29 -8.45 -1.52
C THR A 214 13.71 -7.74 -0.29
N THR A 215 14.51 -6.89 0.36
CA THR A 215 14.05 -6.02 1.46
C THR A 215 12.86 -5.18 1.02
N GLN A 216 12.96 -4.53 -0.13
CA GLN A 216 11.90 -3.67 -0.67
C GLN A 216 10.60 -4.46 -0.90
N GLN A 217 10.70 -5.69 -1.41
CA GLN A 217 9.54 -6.55 -1.65
C GLN A 217 8.89 -7.02 -0.35
N THR A 218 9.71 -7.35 0.65
CA THR A 218 9.21 -7.75 1.96
C THR A 218 8.47 -6.60 2.63
N LEU A 219 9.03 -5.38 2.61
CA LEU A 219 8.37 -4.19 3.17
C LEU A 219 7.04 -3.89 2.47
N MET A 220 6.95 -4.06 1.16
CA MET A 220 5.70 -3.94 0.41
C MET A 220 4.61 -4.90 0.93
N TYR A 221 4.95 -6.18 1.13
CA TYR A 221 4.00 -7.16 1.63
C TYR A 221 3.57 -6.85 3.08
N LEU A 222 4.47 -6.31 3.91
CA LEU A 222 4.13 -5.86 5.26
C LEU A 222 3.19 -4.63 5.25
N ASP A 223 3.42 -3.65 4.36
CA ASP A 223 2.50 -2.53 4.15
C ASP A 223 1.10 -3.04 3.75
N TRP A 224 1.07 -4.08 2.91
CA TRP A 224 -0.18 -4.68 2.50
C TRP A 224 -0.96 -5.29 3.67
N LEU A 225 -0.29 -5.84 4.67
CA LEU A 225 -0.93 -6.32 5.89
C LEU A 225 -1.47 -5.17 6.74
N THR A 226 -0.70 -4.10 6.93
CA THR A 226 -1.13 -2.93 7.73
C THR A 226 -2.29 -2.19 7.07
N ASP A 227 -2.25 -2.01 5.74
CA ASP A 227 -3.35 -1.42 4.97
C ASP A 227 -4.64 -2.25 5.05
N HIS A 228 -4.50 -3.57 5.22
CA HIS A 228 -5.63 -4.48 5.42
C HIS A 228 -6.16 -4.45 6.87
N GLY A 229 -5.51 -3.70 7.77
CA GLY A 229 -5.87 -3.57 9.18
C GLY A 229 -5.26 -4.63 10.08
N CYS A 230 -4.27 -5.39 9.62
CA CYS A 230 -3.55 -6.34 10.45
C CYS A 230 -2.49 -5.59 11.27
N THR A 231 -2.55 -5.71 12.60
CA THR A 231 -1.67 -4.95 13.52
C THR A 231 -0.53 -5.78 14.11
N VAL A 232 -0.71 -7.09 14.25
CA VAL A 232 0.26 -7.99 14.89
C VAL A 232 0.60 -9.18 13.99
N CYS A 233 -0.41 -9.93 13.54
CA CYS A 233 -0.20 -11.08 12.67
C CYS A 233 -1.06 -11.03 11.43
N GLY A 234 -0.60 -11.74 10.41
CA GLY A 234 -1.33 -11.92 9.19
C GLY A 234 -0.46 -12.49 8.09
N SER A 235 -1.12 -12.87 7.01
CA SER A 235 -0.45 -13.40 5.84
C SER A 235 -0.95 -12.74 4.57
N VAL A 236 -0.03 -12.61 3.62
CA VAL A 236 -0.25 -11.96 2.34
C VAL A 236 0.30 -12.83 1.21
N PRO A 237 -0.53 -13.22 0.23
CA PRO A 237 -0.07 -14.00 -0.91
C PRO A 237 1.04 -13.28 -1.68
N THR A 238 2.07 -14.03 -2.10
CA THR A 238 3.13 -13.56 -3.00
C THR A 238 2.85 -13.86 -4.47
N ASP A 239 1.82 -14.67 -4.77
CA ASP A 239 1.40 -15.04 -6.11
C ASP A 239 0.03 -14.49 -6.51
N ASP A 240 -0.14 -14.41 -7.83
CA ASP A 240 -1.41 -14.15 -8.49
C ASP A 240 -2.45 -15.23 -8.13
N GLY A 241 -3.71 -14.80 -7.98
CA GLY A 241 -4.83 -15.71 -7.68
C GLY A 241 -5.26 -15.75 -6.22
N ASN A 242 -4.62 -14.96 -5.34
CA ASN A 242 -5.04 -14.77 -3.95
C ASN A 242 -5.11 -16.07 -3.12
N ASN A 243 -4.31 -17.08 -3.46
CA ASN A 243 -4.20 -18.31 -2.67
C ASN A 243 -2.87 -18.35 -1.93
N VAL A 244 -2.93 -18.39 -0.60
CA VAL A 244 -1.78 -18.53 0.30
C VAL A 244 -1.05 -19.87 0.13
N ASP A 245 -1.73 -20.89 -0.38
CA ASP A 245 -1.14 -22.20 -0.68
C ASP A 245 -0.10 -22.14 -1.81
N ASN A 246 -0.11 -21.08 -2.63
CA ASN A 246 0.84 -20.90 -3.72
C ASN A 246 2.09 -20.14 -3.31
N GLY A 247 2.07 -19.47 -2.15
CA GLY A 247 3.16 -18.62 -1.68
C GLY A 247 2.63 -17.44 -0.91
N GLU A 248 3.21 -17.16 0.26
CA GLU A 248 2.82 -16.04 1.10
C GLU A 248 3.99 -15.52 1.95
N LEU A 249 3.96 -14.22 2.25
CA LEU A 249 4.67 -13.68 3.41
C LEU A 249 3.75 -13.81 4.61
N THR A 250 4.24 -14.44 5.67
CA THR A 250 3.52 -14.58 6.92
C THR A 250 4.25 -13.85 8.04
N VAL A 251 3.49 -13.08 8.81
CA VAL A 251 3.91 -12.55 10.11
C VAL A 251 3.19 -13.34 11.19
N ASN A 252 3.94 -14.08 11.99
CA ASN A 252 3.37 -14.91 13.04
C ASN A 252 4.30 -14.99 14.26
N TYR A 253 3.72 -15.39 15.39
CA TYR A 253 4.47 -15.69 16.60
C TYR A 253 5.34 -16.93 16.42
N VAL A 254 6.58 -16.83 16.90
CA VAL A 254 7.57 -17.91 17.00
C VAL A 254 8.04 -17.97 18.45
N ALA A 255 7.95 -19.18 19.03
CA ALA A 255 8.37 -19.46 20.40
C ALA A 255 9.89 -19.52 20.55
#